data_AF-A0A7T5VFC8-F1
#
_entry.id   AF-A0A7T5VFC8-F1
#
_cell.length_a   1.000
_cell.length_b   1.000
_cell.length_c   1.000
_cell.angle_alpha   90.00
_cell.angle_beta   90.00
_cell.angle_gamma   90.00
#
_symmetry.space_group_name_H-M   'P 1'
#
loop_
_entity.id
_entity.type
_entity.pdbx_description
1 polymer ?
#
loop_
_entity_poly.entity_id
_entity_poly.type
_entity_poly.pdbx_seq_one_letter_code
_entity_poly.pdbx_strand_id
1 'polypeptide(L)'
;MKLALVCGVVFASPVIFLQIWRFVSPGLYRHEKKVIVPFALISTLCFLGGAAFGYLVVFPAAFKFLLGYSSEFLEPMPAVEEYFSLALRLFIAFGLMFELPVFMVFLSKIGVVNRSFLSKNRKYAVLIAFIVAAVLTPTPDVVNQLLMAGPLILLYEVSIVAVGIFGRTTLAGFPAKVPTDDQSSGSPDPE
;
A
#
# COMPACT_ATOMS: atom_id res chain seq x y z
N MET A 1 -15.80 -22.00 3.15
CA MET A 1 -15.25 -21.24 4.30
C MET A 1 -14.40 -20.03 3.89
N LYS A 2 -13.38 -20.18 3.02
CA LYS A 2 -12.48 -19.08 2.60
C LYS A 2 -13.23 -17.83 2.09
N LEU A 3 -14.24 -18.03 1.23
CA LEU A 3 -15.06 -16.93 0.68
C LEU A 3 -15.85 -16.18 1.76
N ALA A 4 -16.52 -16.90 2.66
CA ALA A 4 -17.30 -16.30 3.74
C ALA A 4 -16.42 -15.44 4.68
N LEU A 5 -15.19 -15.89 4.95
CA LEU A 5 -14.21 -15.11 5.71
C LEU A 5 -13.85 -13.80 5.02
N VAL A 6 -13.52 -13.84 3.73
CA VAL A 6 -13.15 -12.64 2.97
C VAL A 6 -14.32 -11.67 2.86
N CYS A 7 -15.52 -12.15 2.55
CA CYS A 7 -16.72 -11.31 2.56
C CYS A 7 -16.93 -10.66 3.93
N GLY A 8 -16.78 -11.43 5.02
CA GLY A 8 -16.85 -10.90 6.38
C GLY A 8 -15.84 -9.77 6.64
N VAL A 9 -14.59 -9.94 6.20
CA VAL A 9 -13.55 -8.90 6.30
C VAL A 9 -13.93 -7.65 5.50
N VAL A 10 -14.49 -7.79 4.30
CA VAL A 10 -14.91 -6.64 3.48
C VAL A 10 -16.01 -5.84 4.16
N PHE A 11 -17.07 -6.51 4.65
CA PHE A 11 -18.15 -5.83 5.36
C PHE A 11 -17.70 -5.24 6.70
N ALA A 12 -16.76 -5.91 7.39
CA ALA A 12 -16.19 -5.42 8.62
C ALA A 12 -15.12 -4.33 8.41
N SER A 13 -14.61 -4.15 7.19
CA SER A 13 -13.49 -3.24 6.89
C SER A 13 -13.69 -1.82 7.41
N PRO A 14 -14.87 -1.17 7.32
CA PRO A 14 -15.05 0.18 7.85
C PRO A 14 -14.84 0.23 9.36
N VAL A 15 -15.35 -0.79 10.08
CA VAL A 15 -15.23 -0.91 11.53
C VAL A 15 -13.80 -1.26 11.93
N ILE A 16 -13.14 -2.17 11.20
CA ILE A 16 -11.75 -2.57 11.43
C ILE A 16 -10.84 -1.35 11.31
N PHE A 17 -10.94 -0.58 10.23
CA PHE A 17 -10.11 0.61 10.04
C PHE A 17 -10.40 1.67 11.09
N LEU A 18 -11.66 1.94 11.42
CA LEU A 18 -12.01 2.85 12.52
C LEU A 18 -11.36 2.42 13.83
N GLN A 19 -11.34 1.13 14.14
CA GLN A 19 -10.72 0.61 15.36
C GLN A 19 -9.19 0.70 15.33
N ILE A 20 -8.56 0.36 14.21
CA ILE A 20 -7.11 0.49 14.00
C ILE A 20 -6.69 1.95 14.21
N TRP A 21 -7.37 2.90 13.56
CA TRP A 21 -7.04 4.32 13.70
C TRP A 21 -7.34 4.86 15.11
N ARG A 22 -8.37 4.36 15.78
CA ARG A 22 -8.62 4.66 17.20
C ARG A 22 -7.53 4.12 18.12
N PHE A 23 -6.93 2.98 17.80
CA PHE A 23 -5.79 2.43 18.55
C PHE A 23 -4.51 3.25 18.35
N VAL A 24 -4.35 3.90 17.20
CA VAL A 24 -3.23 4.83 16.95
C VAL A 24 -3.46 6.20 17.63
N SER A 25 -4.73 6.60 17.82
CA SER A 25 -5.14 7.85 18.49
C SER A 25 -4.52 8.20 19.85
N PRO A 26 -4.19 7.28 20.79
CA PRO A 26 -3.49 7.62 22.03
C PRO A 26 -2.13 8.30 21.80
N GLY A 27 -1.49 8.08 20.65
CA GLY A 27 -0.25 8.78 20.27
C GLY A 27 -0.48 10.18 19.66
N LEU A 28 -1.74 10.61 19.52
CA LEU A 28 -2.15 11.84 18.83
C LEU A 28 -2.82 12.82 19.79
N TYR A 29 -2.57 14.13 19.64
CA TYR A 29 -3.12 15.15 20.53
C TYR A 29 -4.66 15.16 20.49
N ARG A 30 -5.30 15.50 21.63
CA ARG A 30 -6.78 15.48 21.78
C ARG A 30 -7.54 16.27 20.70
N HIS A 31 -6.92 17.31 20.14
CA HIS A 31 -7.49 18.13 19.06
C HIS A 31 -7.39 17.48 17.66
N GLU A 32 -6.49 16.52 17.47
CA GLU A 32 -6.23 15.86 16.17
C GLU A 32 -7.04 14.58 15.98
N LYS A 33 -7.76 14.14 17.03
CA LYS A 33 -8.64 12.97 16.98
C LYS A 33 -9.73 13.08 15.92
N LYS A 34 -10.10 14.29 15.49
CA LYS A 34 -11.10 14.51 14.44
C LYS A 34 -10.59 14.10 13.04
N VAL A 35 -9.26 14.03 12.85
CA VAL A 35 -8.63 13.64 11.58
C VAL A 35 -8.70 12.11 11.38
N ILE A 36 -8.96 11.33 12.42
CA ILE A 36 -9.07 9.86 12.35
C ILE A 36 -10.25 9.40 11.51
N VAL A 37 -11.41 10.04 11.64
CA VAL A 37 -12.63 9.66 10.91
C VAL A 37 -12.45 9.75 9.39
N PRO A 38 -11.94 10.86 8.82
CA PRO A 38 -11.69 10.91 7.38
C PRO A 38 -10.57 9.96 6.95
N PHE A 39 -9.53 9.72 7.77
CA PHE A 39 -8.52 8.69 7.46
C PHE A 39 -9.11 7.29 7.38
N ALA A 40 -9.96 6.90 8.33
CA ALA A 40 -10.61 5.60 8.32
C ALA A 40 -11.55 5.42 7.12
N LEU A 41 -12.26 6.48 6.71
CA LEU A 41 -13.11 6.47 5.53
C LEU A 41 -12.28 6.37 4.24
N ILE A 42 -11.19 7.13 4.13
CA ILE A 42 -10.26 7.07 2.99
C ILE A 42 -9.61 5.67 2.92
N SER A 43 -9.14 5.11 4.03
CA SER A 43 -8.66 3.72 4.11
C SER A 43 -9.70 2.76 3.56
N THR A 44 -10.93 2.78 4.09
CA THR A 44 -12.01 1.89 3.63
C THR A 44 -12.23 1.98 2.11
N LEU A 45 -12.24 3.20 1.54
CA LEU A 45 -12.34 3.39 0.09
C LEU A 45 -11.11 2.88 -0.66
N CYS A 46 -9.91 3.07 -0.11
CA CYS A 46 -8.66 2.59 -0.70
C CYS A 46 -8.60 1.06 -0.68
N PHE A 47 -8.99 0.41 0.42
CA PHE A 47 -9.10 -1.03 0.52
C PHE A 47 -10.07 -1.60 -0.51
N LEU A 48 -11.27 -1.02 -0.65
CA LEU A 48 -12.24 -1.45 -1.66
C LEU A 48 -11.70 -1.22 -3.08
N GLY A 49 -11.06 -0.08 -3.33
CA GLY A 49 -10.42 0.23 -4.62
C GLY A 49 -9.28 -0.72 -4.96
N GLY A 50 -8.43 -1.05 -3.99
CA GLY A 50 -7.34 -2.01 -4.15
C GLY A 50 -7.84 -3.42 -4.37
N ALA A 51 -8.86 -3.84 -3.62
CA ALA A 51 -9.47 -5.14 -3.80
C ALA A 51 -10.13 -5.29 -5.19
N ALA A 52 -10.82 -4.24 -5.66
CA ALA A 52 -11.35 -4.17 -7.02
C ALA A 52 -10.23 -4.22 -8.07
N PHE A 53 -9.14 -3.48 -7.87
CA PHE A 53 -7.97 -3.51 -8.75
C PHE A 53 -7.31 -4.90 -8.82
N GLY A 54 -7.16 -5.57 -7.68
CA GLY A 54 -6.63 -6.92 -7.59
C GLY A 54 -7.47 -7.93 -8.40
N TYR A 55 -8.79 -7.83 -8.32
CA TYR A 55 -9.71 -8.72 -9.04
C TYR A 55 -9.88 -8.39 -10.54
N LEU A 56 -9.94 -7.10 -10.90
CA LEU A 56 -10.25 -6.68 -12.26
C LEU A 56 -9.04 -6.54 -13.17
N VAL A 57 -7.86 -6.24 -12.61
CA VAL A 57 -6.65 -5.96 -13.39
C VAL A 57 -5.61 -7.05 -13.21
N VAL A 58 -5.27 -7.37 -11.96
CA VAL A 58 -4.14 -8.27 -11.69
C VAL A 58 -4.53 -9.73 -11.85
N PHE A 59 -5.69 -10.12 -11.34
CA PHE A 59 -6.19 -11.49 -11.48
C PHE A 59 -6.29 -11.96 -12.94
N PRO A 60 -6.93 -11.25 -13.89
CA PRO A 60 -6.98 -11.71 -15.27
C PRO A 60 -5.61 -11.70 -15.94
N ALA A 61 -4.72 -10.78 -15.60
CA ALA A 61 -3.36 -10.77 -16.12
C ALA A 61 -2.55 -11.99 -15.63
N ALA A 62 -2.67 -12.33 -14.33
CA ALA A 62 -2.06 -13.53 -13.76
C ALA A 62 -2.65 -14.80 -14.38
N PHE A 63 -3.98 -14.89 -14.53
CA PHE A 63 -4.65 -16.03 -15.16
C PHE A 63 -4.27 -16.21 -16.63
N LYS A 64 -4.19 -15.11 -17.40
CA LYS A 64 -3.73 -15.15 -18.79
C LYS A 64 -2.29 -15.64 -18.88
N PHE A 65 -1.44 -15.27 -17.92
CA PHE A 65 -0.07 -15.72 -17.86
C PHE A 65 0.03 -17.23 -17.51
N LEU A 66 -0.74 -17.69 -16.52
CA LEU A 66 -0.88 -19.11 -16.18
C LEU A 66 -1.37 -19.95 -17.37
N LEU A 67 -2.39 -19.48 -18.09
CA LEU A 67 -2.91 -20.16 -19.28
C LEU A 67 -1.93 -20.09 -20.47
N GLY A 68 -1.10 -19.05 -20.55
CA GLY A 68 -0.04 -18.92 -21.56
C GLY A 68 1.05 -19.99 -21.48
N TYR A 69 1.18 -20.68 -20.35
CA TYR A 69 2.04 -21.86 -20.20
C TYR A 69 1.40 -23.18 -20.64
N SER A 70 0.09 -23.19 -20.97
CA SER A 70 -0.54 -24.36 -21.55
C SER A 70 0.07 -24.65 -22.93
N SER A 71 0.55 -25.88 -23.11
CA SER A 71 0.95 -26.42 -24.42
C SER A 71 -0.22 -27.22 -25.01
N GLU A 72 -0.25 -27.46 -26.32
CA GLU A 72 -1.33 -28.22 -27.01
C GLU A 72 -1.60 -29.62 -26.41
N PHE A 73 -0.75 -30.13 -25.51
CA PHE A 73 -0.89 -31.44 -24.85
C PHE A 73 -1.21 -31.38 -23.34
N LEU A 74 -1.26 -30.20 -22.72
CA LEU A 74 -1.60 -30.02 -21.31
C LEU A 74 -2.66 -28.93 -21.21
N GLU A 75 -3.92 -29.33 -21.08
CA GLU A 75 -4.99 -28.41 -20.67
C GLU A 75 -4.90 -28.22 -19.14
N PRO A 76 -4.43 -27.06 -18.65
CA PRO A 76 -4.58 -26.75 -17.25
C PRO A 76 -6.09 -26.62 -16.98
N MET A 77 -6.62 -27.57 -16.23
CA MET A 77 -7.93 -27.48 -15.60
C MET A 77 -7.72 -27.01 -14.17
N PRO A 78 -7.51 -25.69 -13.92
CA PRO A 78 -7.38 -25.19 -12.56
C PRO A 78 -8.66 -25.53 -11.80
N ALA A 79 -8.50 -26.19 -10.66
CA ALA A 79 -9.66 -26.54 -9.84
C ALA A 79 -10.38 -25.25 -9.44
N VAL A 80 -11.71 -25.30 -9.38
CA VAL A 80 -12.54 -24.17 -8.94
C VAL A 80 -12.06 -23.62 -7.59
N GLU A 81 -11.58 -24.49 -6.70
CA GLU A 81 -10.98 -24.08 -5.43
C GLU A 81 -9.71 -23.23 -5.59
N GLU A 82 -8.80 -23.58 -6.51
CA GLU A 82 -7.56 -22.83 -6.75
C GLU A 82 -7.87 -21.47 -7.35
N TYR A 83 -8.83 -21.41 -8.27
CA TYR A 83 -9.34 -20.16 -8.84
C TYR A 83 -9.84 -19.21 -7.74
N PHE A 84 -10.75 -19.69 -6.89
CA PHE A 84 -11.27 -18.89 -5.78
C PHE A 84 -10.18 -18.54 -4.77
N SER A 85 -9.29 -19.48 -4.45
CA SER A 85 -8.20 -19.24 -3.50
C SER A 85 -7.25 -18.15 -4.00
N LEU A 86 -6.89 -18.15 -5.28
CA LEU A 86 -6.07 -17.10 -5.88
C LEU A 86 -6.81 -15.76 -5.89
N ALA A 87 -8.07 -15.74 -6.33
CA ALA A 87 -8.88 -14.54 -6.38
C ALA A 87 -8.99 -13.88 -5.00
N LEU A 88 -9.33 -14.67 -3.98
CA LEU A 88 -9.46 -14.20 -2.60
C LEU A 88 -8.13 -13.72 -2.01
N ARG A 89 -7.02 -14.41 -2.30
CA ARG A 89 -5.68 -14.00 -1.87
C ARG A 89 -5.30 -12.65 -2.48
N LEU A 90 -5.48 -12.48 -3.79
CA LEU A 90 -5.22 -11.22 -4.48
C LEU A 90 -6.12 -10.10 -3.98
N PHE A 91 -7.40 -10.39 -3.76
CA PHE A 91 -8.37 -9.43 -3.27
C PHE A 91 -7.95 -8.82 -1.92
N ILE A 92 -7.61 -9.68 -0.94
CA ILE A 92 -7.12 -9.22 0.37
C ILE A 92 -5.75 -8.54 0.25
N ALA A 93 -4.84 -9.13 -0.52
CA ALA A 93 -3.48 -8.60 -0.65
C ALA A 93 -3.49 -7.20 -1.26
N PHE A 94 -4.16 -6.99 -2.39
CA PHE A 94 -4.24 -5.68 -3.03
C PHE A 94 -5.06 -4.68 -2.21
N GLY A 95 -6.12 -5.12 -1.55
CA GLY A 95 -6.84 -4.27 -0.60
C GLY A 95 -5.91 -3.71 0.49
N LEU A 96 -5.10 -4.58 1.11
CA LEU A 96 -4.14 -4.15 2.12
C LEU A 96 -2.97 -3.34 1.54
N MET A 97 -2.50 -3.66 0.34
CA MET A 97 -1.41 -2.89 -0.30
C MET A 97 -1.84 -1.47 -0.65
N PHE A 98 -3.12 -1.26 -1.01
CA PHE A 98 -3.66 0.08 -1.24
C PHE A 98 -3.80 0.90 0.03
N GLU A 99 -3.60 0.34 1.23
CA GLU A 99 -3.48 1.13 2.46
C GLU A 99 -2.12 1.83 2.59
N LEU A 100 -1.10 1.41 1.83
CA LEU A 100 0.24 2.00 1.90
C LEU A 100 0.27 3.53 1.72
N PRO A 101 -0.41 4.13 0.72
CA PRO A 101 -0.45 5.58 0.56
C PRO A 101 -1.08 6.30 1.75
N VAL A 102 -2.17 5.75 2.29
CA VAL A 102 -2.88 6.33 3.44
C VAL A 102 -1.97 6.26 4.68
N PHE A 103 -1.31 5.13 4.89
CA PHE A 103 -0.37 4.91 5.97
C PHE A 103 0.85 5.84 5.88
N MET A 104 1.44 6.01 4.69
CA MET A 104 2.59 6.90 4.48
C MET A 104 2.24 8.37 4.72
N VAL A 105 1.07 8.82 4.26
CA VAL A 105 0.58 10.18 4.55
C VAL A 105 0.41 10.38 6.06
N PHE A 106 -0.13 9.38 6.76
CA PHE A 106 -0.26 9.44 8.21
C PHE A 106 1.11 9.53 8.90
N LEU A 107 2.07 8.68 8.54
CA LEU A 107 3.44 8.73 9.08
C LEU A 107 4.10 10.09 8.83
N SER A 108 3.80 10.73 7.70
CA SER A 108 4.32 12.05 7.39
C SER A 108 3.69 13.14 8.25
N LYS A 109 2.39 13.05 8.51
CA LYS A 109 1.71 14.00 9.42
C LYS A 109 2.28 13.94 10.83
N ILE A 110 2.58 12.76 11.37
CA ILE A 110 3.20 12.63 12.70
C ILE A 110 4.71 12.94 12.72
N GLY A 111 5.32 13.28 11.57
CA GLY A 111 6.74 13.66 11.48
C GLY A 111 7.75 12.51 11.43
N VAL A 112 7.29 11.26 11.26
CA VAL A 112 8.18 10.08 11.20
C VAL A 112 8.86 9.94 9.83
N VAL A 113 8.17 10.32 8.76
CA VAL A 113 8.72 10.27 7.38
C VAL A 113 8.54 11.61 6.67
N ASN A 114 9.49 11.94 5.80
CA ASN A 114 9.41 13.09 4.91
C ASN A 114 9.56 12.63 3.44
N ARG A 115 9.11 13.44 2.48
CA ARG A 115 9.28 13.21 1.04
C ARG A 115 10.73 12.90 0.68
N SER A 116 11.68 13.64 1.26
CA SER A 116 13.12 13.40 1.06
C SER A 116 13.54 12.01 1.56
N PHE A 117 13.10 11.62 2.75
CA PHE A 117 13.38 10.29 3.33
C PHE A 117 12.84 9.15 2.46
N LEU A 118 11.59 9.25 1.99
CA LEU A 118 11.01 8.25 1.10
C LEU A 118 11.73 8.22 -0.26
N SER A 119 12.08 9.38 -0.81
CA SER A 119 12.80 9.44 -2.09
C SER A 119 14.22 8.84 -2.01
N LYS A 120 14.91 9.00 -0.88
CA LYS A 120 16.24 8.40 -0.64
C LYS A 120 16.15 6.88 -0.48
N ASN A 121 15.02 6.38 0.02
CA ASN A 121 14.80 4.96 0.32
C ASN A 121 14.04 4.17 -0.76
N ARG A 122 13.92 4.70 -1.99
CA ARG A 122 13.26 4.02 -3.12
C ARG A 122 13.77 2.61 -3.36
N LYS A 123 15.10 2.40 -3.28
CA LYS A 123 15.72 1.07 -3.44
C LYS A 123 15.20 0.03 -2.43
N TYR A 124 14.94 0.45 -1.20
CA TYR A 124 14.37 -0.43 -0.17
C TYR A 124 12.90 -0.72 -0.43
N ALA A 125 12.15 0.27 -0.91
CA ALA A 125 10.75 0.07 -1.28
C ALA A 125 10.60 -0.92 -2.45
N VAL A 126 11.46 -0.81 -3.46
CA VAL A 126 11.50 -1.78 -4.57
C VAL A 126 11.83 -3.18 -4.05
N LEU A 127 12.84 -3.33 -3.17
CA LEU A 127 13.17 -4.62 -2.58
C LEU A 127 11.99 -5.23 -1.80
N ILE A 128 11.33 -4.44 -0.96
CA ILE A 128 10.15 -4.87 -0.20
C ILE A 128 9.01 -5.26 -1.15
N ALA A 129 8.78 -4.51 -2.22
CA ALA A 129 7.78 -4.83 -3.22
C ALA A 129 8.03 -6.21 -3.86
N PHE A 130 9.28 -6.53 -4.20
CA PHE A 130 9.63 -7.85 -4.73
C PHE A 130 9.47 -8.98 -3.70
N ILE A 131 9.77 -8.72 -2.42
CA ILE A 131 9.55 -9.68 -1.32
C ILE A 131 8.06 -9.95 -1.15
N VAL A 132 7.23 -8.89 -1.10
CA VAL A 132 5.78 -9.02 -0.97
C VAL A 132 5.20 -9.74 -2.19
N ALA A 133 5.64 -9.38 -3.41
CA ALA A 133 5.25 -10.07 -4.63
C ALA A 133 5.61 -11.56 -4.59
N ALA A 134 6.80 -11.92 -4.14
CA ALA A 134 7.22 -13.31 -4.00
C ALA A 134 6.35 -14.10 -2.99
N VAL A 135 5.95 -13.46 -1.89
CA VAL A 135 5.05 -14.09 -0.92
C VAL A 135 3.66 -14.28 -1.51
N LEU A 136 3.14 -13.29 -2.25
CA LEU A 136 1.78 -13.30 -2.80
C LEU A 136 1.62 -14.21 -4.01
N THR A 137 2.68 -14.37 -4.81
CA THR A 137 2.66 -15.21 -6.00
C THR A 137 2.85 -16.68 -5.59
N PRO A 138 1.86 -17.57 -5.80
CA PRO A 138 1.99 -18.97 -5.42
C PRO A 138 2.95 -19.72 -6.35
N THR A 139 3.05 -19.30 -7.60
CA THR A 139 4.05 -19.77 -8.57
C THR A 139 5.26 -18.83 -8.46
N PRO A 140 6.43 -19.29 -8.02
CA PRO A 140 7.63 -18.45 -7.93
C PRO A 140 8.21 -18.22 -9.33
N ASP A 141 7.45 -17.54 -10.19
CA ASP A 141 7.81 -17.21 -11.56
C ASP A 141 8.07 -15.70 -11.69
N VAL A 142 9.12 -15.36 -12.46
CA VAL A 142 9.66 -13.99 -12.52
C VAL A 142 8.66 -13.01 -13.12
N VAL A 143 7.85 -13.44 -14.08
CA VAL A 143 6.93 -12.56 -14.81
C VAL A 143 5.73 -12.20 -13.96
N ASN A 144 5.09 -13.16 -13.29
CA ASN A 144 3.98 -12.88 -12.38
C ASN A 144 4.48 -12.12 -11.15
N GLN A 145 5.70 -12.40 -10.66
CA GLN A 145 6.33 -11.60 -9.62
C GLN A 145 6.53 -10.13 -10.04
N LEU A 146 7.00 -9.86 -11.27
CA LEU A 146 7.11 -8.51 -11.83
C LEU A 146 5.73 -7.84 -12.00
N LEU A 147 4.74 -8.59 -12.48
CA LEU A 147 3.36 -8.14 -12.63
C LEU A 147 2.75 -7.71 -11.29
N MET A 148 3.09 -8.40 -10.20
CA MET A 148 2.66 -8.03 -8.84
C MET A 148 3.50 -6.89 -8.23
N ALA A 149 4.81 -6.87 -8.48
CA ALA A 149 5.71 -5.84 -7.95
C ALA A 149 5.47 -4.47 -8.61
N GLY A 150 5.08 -4.43 -9.89
CA GLY A 150 4.81 -3.19 -10.63
C GLY A 150 3.78 -2.28 -9.93
N PRO A 151 2.56 -2.76 -9.65
CA PRO A 151 1.55 -2.01 -8.90
C PRO A 151 2.02 -1.56 -7.52
N LEU A 152 2.79 -2.39 -6.80
CA LEU A 152 3.36 -2.05 -5.50
C LEU A 152 4.33 -0.85 -5.57
N ILE A 153 5.22 -0.86 -6.56
CA ILE A 153 6.15 0.25 -6.79
C ILE A 153 5.39 1.51 -7.18
N LEU A 154 4.36 1.38 -8.03
CA LEU A 154 3.51 2.51 -8.41
C LEU A 154 2.76 3.10 -7.20
N LEU A 155 2.20 2.25 -6.34
CA LEU A 155 1.57 2.70 -5.09
C LEU A 155 2.55 3.44 -4.19
N TYR A 156 3.80 2.99 -4.14
CA TYR A 156 4.84 3.68 -3.39
C TYR A 156 5.13 5.08 -3.96
N GLU A 157 5.21 5.22 -5.29
CA GLU A 157 5.34 6.54 -5.92
C GLU A 157 4.14 7.46 -5.62
N VAL A 158 2.93 6.92 -5.73
CA VAL A 158 1.70 7.64 -5.35
C VAL A 158 1.77 8.08 -3.90
N SER A 159 2.32 7.24 -3.01
CA SER A 159 2.53 7.56 -1.61
C SER A 159 3.50 8.75 -1.42
N ILE A 160 4.61 8.79 -2.17
CA ILE A 160 5.57 9.91 -2.12
C ILE A 160 4.90 11.21 -2.55
N VAL A 161 4.09 11.18 -3.61
CA VAL A 161 3.36 12.36 -4.11
C VAL A 161 2.31 12.80 -3.09
N ALA A 162 1.51 11.86 -2.56
CA ALA A 162 0.51 12.15 -1.54
C ALA A 162 1.16 12.76 -0.27
N VAL A 163 2.29 12.24 0.17
CA VAL A 163 3.09 12.81 1.28
C VAL A 163 3.56 14.23 0.94
N GLY A 164 4.00 14.50 -0.29
CA GLY A 164 4.39 15.84 -0.72
C GLY A 164 3.25 16.86 -0.68
N ILE A 165 2.01 16.43 -0.97
CA ILE A 165 0.82 17.29 -0.99
C ILE A 165 0.27 17.48 0.43
N PHE A 166 0.15 16.39 1.21
CA PHE A 166 -0.55 16.37 2.50
C PHE A 166 0.37 16.46 3.74
N GLY A 167 1.69 16.32 3.56
CA GLY A 167 2.69 16.28 4.64
C GLY A 167 3.29 17.65 5.02
N ARG A 168 2.81 18.76 4.45
CA ARG A 168 3.33 20.11 4.70
C ARG A 168 3.06 20.65 6.12
N THR A 169 2.24 19.97 6.92
CA THR A 169 1.94 20.35 8.31
C THR A 169 2.35 19.21 9.22
N THR A 170 3.57 19.27 9.75
CA THR A 170 4.04 18.36 10.81
C THR A 170 3.20 18.60 12.06
N LEU A 171 2.56 17.56 12.58
CA LEU A 171 1.82 17.61 13.84
C LEU A 171 2.85 17.84 14.97
N ALA A 172 2.67 18.93 15.70
CA ALA A 172 3.58 19.34 16.77
C ALA A 172 3.52 18.31 17.91
N GLY A 173 4.63 17.63 18.20
CA GLY A 173 4.65 16.61 19.26
C GLY A 173 5.86 15.68 19.28
N PHE A 174 6.51 15.46 18.14
CA PHE A 174 7.73 14.66 18.06
C PHE A 174 8.93 15.57 17.82
N PRO A 175 10.01 15.49 18.62
CA PRO A 175 11.25 16.19 18.29
C PRO A 175 11.74 15.67 16.95
N ALA A 176 11.69 16.52 15.93
CA ALA A 176 12.11 16.18 14.58
C ALA A 176 13.59 15.78 14.61
N LYS A 177 13.87 14.48 14.60
CA LYS A 177 15.17 13.95 14.20
C LYS A 177 15.15 13.74 12.69
N VAL A 178 14.77 14.78 11.96
CA VAL A 178 14.85 14.82 10.51
C VAL A 178 16.01 15.77 10.20
N PRO A 179 16.99 15.38 9.37
CA PRO A 179 18.01 16.32 8.91
C PRO A 179 17.31 17.40 8.10
N THR A 180 17.22 18.60 8.66
CA THR A 180 16.82 19.81 7.96
C THR A 180 17.99 20.15 7.02
N ASP A 181 17.79 19.95 5.72
CA ASP A 181 18.68 20.51 4.71
C ASP A 181 18.38 22.03 4.63
N ASP A 182 18.97 22.80 5.54
CA ASP A 182 19.07 24.26 5.43
C ASP A 182 20.53 24.67 5.68
N GLN A 183 21.28 24.86 4.57
CA GLN A 183 22.30 25.90 4.41
C GLN A 183 22.91 25.83 3.00
N SER A 184 22.25 26.48 2.05
CA SER A 184 22.92 27.03 0.86
C SER A 184 22.28 28.37 0.47
N SER A 185 22.28 29.32 1.40
CA SER A 185 22.15 30.74 1.10
C SER A 185 23.48 31.42 1.43
N GLY A 186 24.47 31.21 0.56
CA GLY A 186 25.66 32.06 0.54
C GLY A 186 25.33 33.31 -0.26
N SER A 187 24.92 34.38 0.42
CA SER A 187 25.03 35.74 -0.12
C SER A 187 26.50 36.16 -0.02
N PRO A 188 27.17 36.56 -1.11
CA PRO A 188 28.46 37.20 -1.01
C PRO A 188 28.23 38.66 -0.58
N ASP A 189 28.81 39.05 0.56
CA ASP A 189 28.97 40.45 0.94
C ASP A 189 29.84 41.19 -0.11
N PRO A 190 29.49 42.43 -0.49
CA PRO A 190 30.37 43.28 -1.29
C PRO A 190 31.34 44.02 -0.36
N GLU A 191 32.64 43.74 -0.49
CA GLU A 191 33.72 44.64 -0.06
C GLU A 191 33.88 45.83 -1.03
#